data_AF-A0A380DJS7-F1
#
_entry.id   AF-A0A380DJS7-F1
#
_cell.length_a   1.000
_cell.length_b   1.000
_cell.length_c   1.000
_cell.angle_alpha   90.00
_cell.angle_beta   90.00
_cell.angle_gamma   90.00
#
_symmetry.space_group_name_H-M   'P 1'
#
loop_
_entity.id
_entity.type
_entity.pdbx_description
1 polymer ?
#
loop_
_entity_poly.entity_id
_entity_poly.type
_entity_poly.pdbx_seq_one_letter_code
_entity_poly.pdbx_strand_id
1 'polypeptide(L)'
;MTIYLVRHGESKSNYDNKHFRSYFCGQLDVPLTDTGTKSADDLCDYFKEKQIKHVYVSDLLRTQQTFEHIFPYDIASTTTPY
;
A
#
# COMPACT_ATOMS: atom_id res chain seq x y z
N MET A 1 -10.68 13.49 15.90
CA MET A 1 -10.21 12.22 15.31
C MET A 1 -9.63 12.54 13.94
N THR A 2 -8.45 12.03 13.61
CA THR A 2 -7.79 12.29 12.32
C THR A 2 -7.76 10.99 11.53
N ILE A 3 -8.18 11.05 10.27
CA ILE A 3 -8.17 9.90 9.36
C ILE A 3 -7.16 10.21 8.26
N TYR A 4 -6.24 9.27 8.05
CA TYR A 4 -5.27 9.31 6.96
C TYR A 4 -5.73 8.32 5.89
N LEU A 5 -5.74 8.77 4.64
CA LEU A 5 -6.05 7.93 3.49
C LEU A 5 -4.78 7.77 2.66
N VAL A 6 -4.33 6.52 2.51
CA VAL A 6 -3.16 6.17 1.72
C VAL A 6 -3.63 5.30 0.57
N ARG A 7 -3.30 5.71 -0.66
CA ARG A 7 -3.40 4.85 -1.83
C ARG A 7 -2.17 3.95 -1.85
N HIS A 8 -2.35 2.67 -2.22
CA HIS A 8 -1.21 1.77 -2.42
C HIS A 8 -0.18 2.38 -3.40
N GLY A 9 1.09 2.01 -3.22
CA GLY A 9 2.16 2.37 -4.15
C GLY A 9 1.90 1.89 -5.58
N GLU A 10 2.70 2.34 -6.55
CA GLU A 10 2.60 1.84 -7.92
C GLU A 10 2.67 0.30 -7.95
N SER A 11 1.62 -0.33 -8.48
CA SER A 11 1.57 -1.78 -8.65
C SER A 11 2.04 -2.20 -10.04
N LYS A 12 2.38 -3.48 -10.19
CA LYS A 12 2.71 -4.07 -11.49
C LYS A 12 1.64 -3.78 -12.56
N SER A 13 0.35 -3.83 -12.19
CA SER A 13 -0.75 -3.47 -13.10
C SER A 13 -0.75 -2.00 -13.50
N ASN A 14 -0.41 -1.08 -12.59
CA ASN A 14 -0.30 0.34 -12.94
C ASN A 14 0.84 0.56 -13.94
N TYR A 15 1.98 -0.08 -13.72
CA TYR A 15 3.13 -0.02 -14.61
C TYR A 15 2.79 -0.60 -16.00
N ASP A 16 2.21 -1.81 -16.04
CA ASP A 16 1.89 -2.48 -17.30
C ASP A 16 0.88 -1.69 -18.14
N ASN A 17 -0.12 -1.07 -17.50
CA ASN A 17 -1.09 -0.22 -18.19
C ASN A 17 -0.46 1.03 -18.80
N LYS A 18 0.67 1.48 -18.27
CA LYS A 18 1.41 2.66 -18.75
C LYS A 18 2.47 2.32 -19.79
N HIS A 19 3.06 1.12 -19.73
CA HIS A 19 4.27 0.76 -20.49
C HIS A 19 4.10 -0.40 -21.48
N PHE A 20 3.09 -1.25 -21.30
CA PHE A 20 2.90 -2.46 -22.11
C PHE A 20 1.46 -2.57 -22.62
N ARG A 21 0.64 -3.39 -21.95
CA ARG A 21 -0.74 -3.68 -22.32
C ARG A 21 -1.65 -3.27 -21.19
N SER A 22 -2.71 -2.54 -21.54
CA SER A 22 -3.73 -2.12 -20.58
C SER A 22 -4.67 -3.27 -20.21
N TYR A 23 -4.91 -3.45 -18.91
CA TYR A 23 -5.89 -4.35 -18.31
C TYR A 23 -6.45 -3.79 -17.00
N PHE A 24 -7.64 -4.25 -16.62
CA PHE A 24 -8.25 -3.88 -15.34
C PHE A 24 -7.65 -4.70 -14.20
N CYS A 25 -7.11 -4.02 -13.19
CA CYS A 25 -6.53 -4.68 -12.02
C CYS A 25 -7.62 -5.35 -11.16
N GLY A 26 -8.65 -4.61 -10.74
CA GLY A 26 -9.70 -5.14 -9.87
C GLY A 26 -9.13 -5.83 -8.62
N GLN A 27 -9.55 -7.07 -8.40
CA GLN A 27 -9.08 -7.96 -7.33
C GLN A 27 -7.86 -8.81 -7.74
N LEU A 28 -7.25 -8.56 -8.89
CA LEU A 28 -6.01 -9.25 -9.27
C LEU A 28 -4.94 -8.94 -8.23
N ASP A 29 -4.34 -10.01 -7.72
CA ASP A 29 -3.31 -9.93 -6.72
C ASP A 29 -1.95 -9.68 -7.38
N VAL A 30 -1.54 -8.41 -7.40
CA VAL A 30 -0.31 -7.95 -8.04
C VAL A 30 0.58 -7.24 -7.02
N PRO A 31 1.91 -7.40 -7.12
CA PRO A 31 2.83 -6.74 -6.22
C PRO A 31 3.01 -5.26 -6.57
N LEU A 32 3.65 -4.53 -5.66
CA LEU A 32 4.28 -3.24 -5.94
C LEU A 32 5.43 -3.38 -6.93
N THR A 33 5.71 -2.30 -7.66
CA THR A 33 6.99 -2.11 -8.36
C THR A 33 8.02 -1.56 -7.40
N ASP A 34 9.31 -1.58 -7.77
CA ASP A 34 10.36 -0.92 -6.99
C ASP A 34 10.07 0.58 -6.73
N THR A 35 9.41 1.24 -7.68
CA THR A 35 8.97 2.63 -7.54
C THR A 35 7.83 2.76 -6.51
N GLY A 36 6.87 1.82 -6.55
CA GLY A 36 5.80 1.75 -5.56
C GLY A 36 6.31 1.46 -4.16
N THR A 37 7.25 0.53 -4.03
CA THR A 37 7.94 0.20 -2.78
C THR A 37 8.66 1.42 -2.21
N LYS A 38 9.49 2.09 -3.01
CA LYS A 38 10.19 3.31 -2.57
C LYS A 38 9.23 4.40 -2.09
N SER A 39 8.10 4.56 -2.78
CA SER A 39 7.08 5.55 -2.37
C SER A 39 6.42 5.19 -1.03
N ALA A 40 6.30 3.90 -0.72
CA ALA A 40 5.81 3.43 0.58
C ALA A 40 6.87 3.60 1.69
N ASP A 41 8.14 3.37 1.37
CA ASP A 41 9.26 3.65 2.29
C ASP A 41 9.31 5.13 2.68
N ASP A 42 9.14 6.05 1.72
CA ASP A 42 9.11 7.50 1.99
C ASP A 42 7.94 7.88 2.94
N LEU A 43 6.83 7.14 2.88
CA LEU A 43 5.70 7.32 3.80
C LEU A 43 6.01 6.82 5.23
N CYS A 44 6.89 5.83 5.41
CA CYS A 44 7.35 5.43 6.73
C CYS A 44 7.91 6.65 7.48
N ASP A 45 8.78 7.42 6.84
CA ASP A 45 9.35 8.64 7.42
C ASP A 45 8.29 9.69 7.74
N TYR A 46 7.30 9.87 6.88
CA TYR A 46 6.19 10.79 7.12
C TYR A 46 5.34 10.40 8.35
N PHE A 47 5.11 9.10 8.54
CA PHE A 47 4.24 8.58 9.61
C PHE A 47 4.95 8.37 10.94
N LYS A 48 6.29 8.35 11.00
CA LYS A 48 7.07 8.19 12.25
C LYS A 48 6.66 9.16 13.37
N GLU A 49 6.31 10.40 13.02
CA GLU A 49 5.93 11.43 14.00
C GLU A 49 4.42 11.50 14.27
N LYS A 50 3.61 10.63 13.65
CA LYS A 50 2.14 10.65 13.80
C LYS A 50 1.72 9.58 14.81
N GLN A 51 0.76 9.93 15.66
CA GLN A 51 0.13 8.97 16.56
C GLN A 51 -0.92 8.15 15.82
N ILE A 52 -0.47 7.09 15.16
CA ILE A 52 -1.36 6.12 14.50
C ILE A 52 -1.81 5.09 15.54
N LYS A 53 -3.12 5.03 15.78
CA LYS A 53 -3.71 4.10 16.76
C LYS A 53 -4.13 2.77 16.15
N HIS A 54 -4.50 2.79 14.87
CA HIS A 54 -5.01 1.62 14.16
C HIS A 54 -4.87 1.82 12.65
N VAL A 55 -4.63 0.75 11.91
CA VAL A 55 -4.54 0.75 10.44
C VAL A 55 -5.57 -0.21 9.85
N TYR A 56 -6.26 0.21 8.80
CA TYR A 56 -7.18 -0.65 8.04
C TYR A 56 -6.58 -0.88 6.65
N VAL A 57 -6.49 -2.14 6.23
CA VAL A 57 -5.82 -2.55 5.00
C VAL A 57 -6.64 -3.62 4.30
N SER A 58 -6.76 -3.57 2.97
CA SER A 58 -7.38 -4.68 2.22
C SER A 58 -6.43 -5.88 2.13
N ASP A 59 -6.97 -7.06 1.94
CA ASP A 59 -6.21 -8.31 1.74
C ASP A 59 -5.33 -8.36 0.48
N LEU A 60 -5.43 -7.40 -0.45
CA LEU A 60 -4.62 -7.38 -1.68
C LEU A 60 -3.14 -7.13 -1.40
N LEU A 61 -2.26 -7.86 -2.08
CA LEU A 61 -0.81 -7.83 -1.92
C LEU A 61 -0.24 -6.42 -2.03
N ARG A 62 -0.64 -5.63 -3.05
CA ARG A 62 -0.18 -4.24 -3.21
C ARG A 62 -0.49 -3.35 -2.01
N THR A 63 -1.63 -3.56 -1.32
CA THR A 63 -1.98 -2.79 -0.12
C THR A 63 -1.26 -3.31 1.11
N GLN A 64 -1.09 -4.63 1.22
CA GLN A 64 -0.32 -5.26 2.29
C GLN A 64 1.16 -4.83 2.24
N GLN A 65 1.79 -4.91 1.07
CA GLN A 65 3.16 -4.43 0.87
C GLN A 65 3.29 -2.94 1.18
N THR A 66 2.35 -2.10 0.71
CA THR A 66 2.38 -0.67 1.06
C THR A 66 2.30 -0.47 2.58
N PHE A 67 1.42 -1.21 3.27
CA PHE A 67 1.28 -1.18 4.72
C PHE A 67 2.57 -1.60 5.44
N GLU A 68 3.17 -2.72 5.04
CA GLU A 68 4.41 -3.26 5.61
C GLU A 68 5.59 -2.30 5.47
N HIS A 69 5.69 -1.61 4.33
CA HIS A 69 6.74 -0.61 4.11
C HIS A 69 6.53 0.66 4.95
N ILE A 70 5.28 1.11 5.14
CA ILE A 70 4.98 2.27 5.99
C ILE A 70 5.17 1.95 7.48
N PHE A 71 4.77 0.75 7.90
CA PHE A 71 4.83 0.29 9.29
C PHE A 71 5.62 -1.03 9.36
N PRO A 72 6.96 -0.99 9.29
CA PRO A 72 7.81 -2.19 9.31
C PRO A 72 7.96 -2.80 10.72
N TYR A 73 6.91 -2.65 11.54
CA TYR A 73 6.82 -3.07 12.93
C TYR A 73 5.36 -3.37 13.26
N ASP A 74 5.13 -4.12 14.33
CA ASP A 74 3.78 -4.47 14.75
C ASP A 74 2.99 -3.23 15.18
N ILE A 75 1.87 -3.00 14.49
CA ILE A 75 0.89 -1.97 14.82
C ILE A 75 -0.51 -2.58 14.76
N ALA A 76 -1.39 -2.11 15.66
CA ALA A 76 -2.79 -2.54 15.65
C ALA A 76 -3.39 -2.31 14.25
N SER A 77 -3.83 -3.39 13.62
CA SER A 77 -4.32 -3.36 12.25
C SER A 77 -5.48 -4.32 12.07
N THR A 78 -6.31 -4.03 11.07
CA THR A 78 -7.39 -4.91 10.62
C THR A 78 -7.27 -5.09 9.12
N THR A 79 -7.05 -6.33 8.72
CA THR A 79 -7.16 -6.73 7.32
C THR A 79 -8.62 -7.02 7.01
N THR A 80 -9.18 -6.35 6.01
CA THR A 80 -10.54 -6.60 5.53
C THR A 80 -10.48 -7.55 4.34
N PRO A 81 -10.85 -8.83 4.51
CA PRO A 81 -10.97 -9.75 3.39
C PRO A 81 -12.13 -9.35 2.49
N TYR A 82 -12.04 -9.69 1.20
CA TYR A 82 -13.20 -9.67 0.31
C TYR A 82 -14.17 -10.83 0.58
#